data_AF-A0A2A2WCU3-F1
#
_entry.id   AF-A0A2A2WCU3-F1
#
_cell.length_a   1.000
_cell.length_b   1.000
_cell.length_c   1.000
_cell.angle_alpha   90.00
_cell.angle_beta   90.00
_cell.angle_gamma   90.00
#
_symmetry.space_group_name_H-M   'P 1'
#
loop_
_entity.id
_entity.type
_entity.pdbx_description
1 polymer ?
#
loop_
_entity_poly.entity_id
_entity_poly.type
_entity_poly.pdbx_seq_one_letter_code
_entity_poly.pdbx_strand_id
1 'polypeptide(L)'
;MYDVLFILGVVALIVTWILALEAKRSRDFRRRWPSISEDEFVAKCSPGTNRERALKVRRIISEQLGLPYERIHPDQRFVEDLDCCN
;
A
#
# COMPACT_ATOMS: atom_id res chain seq x y z
N MET A 1 -2.55 -30.16 -31.60
CA MET A 1 -1.69 -28.99 -31.91
C MET A 1 -2.45 -27.68 -31.75
N TYR A 2 -3.67 -27.57 -32.28
CA TYR A 2 -4.54 -26.39 -32.08
C TYR A 2 -4.99 -26.20 -30.62
N ASP A 3 -5.26 -27.26 -29.87
CA ASP A 3 -5.70 -27.14 -28.47
C ASP A 3 -4.62 -26.52 -27.55
N VAL A 4 -3.35 -26.89 -27.77
CA VAL A 4 -2.22 -26.33 -27.00
C VAL A 4 -2.03 -24.85 -27.31
N LEU A 5 -2.13 -24.47 -28.59
CA LEU A 5 -2.06 -23.07 -29.01
C LEU A 5 -3.22 -22.24 -28.46
N PHE A 6 -4.43 -22.82 -28.42
CA PHE A 6 -5.60 -22.18 -27.84
C PHE A 6 -5.44 -21.94 -26.33
N ILE A 7 -4.98 -22.94 -25.59
CA ILE A 7 -4.72 -22.82 -24.15
C ILE A 7 -3.66 -21.75 -23.88
N LEU A 8 -2.55 -21.74 -24.62
CA LEU A 8 -1.50 -20.72 -24.47
C LEU A 8 -2.02 -19.31 -24.75
N GLY A 9 -2.87 -19.14 -25.77
CA GLY A 9 -3.52 -17.87 -26.09
C GLY A 9 -4.40 -17.37 -24.95
N VAL A 10 -5.24 -18.24 -24.38
CA VAL A 10 -6.10 -17.90 -23.23
C VAL A 10 -5.26 -17.52 -22.01
N VAL A 11 -4.22 -18.28 -21.69
CA VAL A 11 -3.32 -17.96 -20.57
C VAL A 11 -2.64 -16.60 -20.76
N ALA A 12 -2.14 -16.31 -21.97
CA ALA A 12 -1.51 -15.03 -22.28
C ALA A 12 -2.48 -13.84 -22.12
N LEU A 13 -3.74 -14.01 -22.53
CA LEU A 13 -4.79 -13.01 -22.35
C LEU A 13 -5.11 -12.78 -20.86
N ILE A 14 -5.23 -13.85 -20.09
CA ILE A 14 -5.47 -13.77 -18.63
C ILE A 14 -4.32 -13.04 -17.94
N VAL A 15 -3.06 -13.41 -18.24
CA VAL A 15 -1.88 -12.76 -17.65
C VAL A 15 -1.84 -11.27 -18.02
N THR A 16 -2.09 -10.93 -19.28
CA THR A 16 -2.13 -9.53 -19.74
C THR A 16 -3.21 -8.74 -19.00
N TRP A 17 -4.38 -9.35 -18.80
CA TRP A 17 -5.48 -8.71 -18.07
C TRP A 17 -5.14 -8.48 -16.59
N ILE A 18 -4.54 -9.46 -15.91
CA ILE A 18 -4.07 -9.33 -14.53
C ILE A 18 -3.05 -8.20 -14.41
N LEU A 19 -2.06 -8.15 -15.30
CA LEU A 19 -1.05 -7.09 -15.31
C LEU A 19 -1.67 -5.70 -15.55
N ALA A 20 -2.67 -5.60 -16.42
CA ALA A 20 -3.39 -4.35 -16.66
C ALA A 20 -4.17 -3.89 -15.42
N LEU A 21 -4.81 -4.82 -14.70
CA LEU A 21 -5.52 -4.54 -13.44
C LEU A 21 -4.55 -4.07 -12.35
N GLU A 22 -3.42 -4.74 -12.17
CA GLU A 22 -2.40 -4.34 -11.19
C GLU A 22 -1.78 -2.98 -11.53
N ALA A 23 -1.53 -2.71 -12.81
CA ALA A 23 -1.04 -1.41 -13.28
C ALA A 23 -2.05 -0.29 -13.05
N LYS A 24 -3.35 -0.57 -13.17
CA LYS A 24 -4.42 0.38 -12.85
C LYS A 24 -4.50 0.60 -11.33
N ARG A 25 -4.57 -0.48 -10.54
CA ARG A 25 -4.60 -0.45 -9.08
C ARG A 25 -3.41 0.31 -8.50
N SER A 26 -2.22 0.06 -9.02
CA SER A 26 -1.00 0.77 -8.62
C SER A 26 -1.09 2.26 -8.92
N ARG A 27 -1.63 2.66 -10.08
CA ARG A 27 -1.83 4.08 -10.41
C ARG A 27 -2.85 4.74 -9.50
N ASP A 28 -3.97 4.07 -9.23
CA ASP A 28 -5.02 4.59 -8.36
C ASP A 28 -4.52 4.69 -6.91
N PHE A 29 -3.76 3.71 -6.43
CA PHE A 29 -3.08 3.75 -5.13
C PHE A 29 -2.12 4.94 -5.05
N ARG A 30 -1.30 5.16 -6.09
CA ARG A 30 -0.37 6.30 -6.12
C ARG A 30 -1.08 7.66 -6.12
N ARG A 31 -2.26 7.75 -6.72
CA ARG A 31 -3.08 8.98 -6.72
C ARG A 31 -3.77 9.21 -5.38
N ARG A 32 -4.24 8.14 -4.74
CA ARG A 32 -4.95 8.22 -3.46
C ARG A 32 -4.01 8.50 -2.28
N TRP A 33 -2.80 7.93 -2.33
CA TRP A 33 -1.80 8.03 -1.27
C TRP A 33 -0.53 8.68 -1.82
N PRO A 34 -0.51 10.03 -1.89
CA PRO A 34 0.69 10.76 -2.25
C PRO A 34 1.79 10.52 -1.21
N SER A 35 3.04 10.65 -1.64
CA SER A 35 4.17 10.57 -0.72
C SER A 35 4.12 11.72 0.28
N ILE A 36 4.17 11.41 1.57
CA ILE A 36 4.09 12.36 2.68
C ILE A 36 5.38 12.33 3.50
N SER A 37 5.87 13.49 3.94
CA SER A 37 7.06 13.56 4.81
C SER A 37 6.78 13.01 6.21
N GLU A 38 7.81 12.85 7.04
CA GLU A 38 7.63 12.41 8.43
C GLU A 38 6.90 13.45 9.27
N ASP A 39 7.27 14.73 9.14
CA ASP A 39 6.63 15.82 9.88
C ASP A 39 5.16 15.97 9.50
N GLU A 40 4.84 15.90 8.20
CA GLU A 40 3.47 16.01 7.72
C GLU A 40 2.64 14.77 8.12
N PHE A 41 3.25 13.58 8.13
CA PHE A 41 2.60 12.36 8.63
C PHE A 41 2.20 12.51 10.10
N VAL A 42 3.14 12.92 10.95
CA VAL A 42 2.91 13.10 12.39
C VAL A 42 1.90 14.22 12.65
N ALA A 43 1.95 15.31 11.87
CA ALA A 43 0.99 16.42 11.98
C ALA A 43 -0.45 16.01 11.63
N LYS A 44 -0.63 14.99 10.80
CA LYS A 44 -1.93 14.44 10.41
C LYS A 44 -2.41 13.28 11.29
N CYS A 45 -1.56 12.76 12.17
CA CYS A 45 -1.98 11.77 13.17
C CYS A 45 -2.94 12.38 14.21
N SER A 46 -3.67 11.51 14.91
CA SER A 46 -4.57 11.93 15.99
C SER A 46 -3.84 12.77 17.05
N PRO A 47 -4.48 13.82 17.63
CA PRO A 47 -3.86 14.66 18.65
C PRO A 47 -3.44 13.83 19.86
N GLY A 48 -2.23 14.07 20.37
CA GLY A 48 -1.64 13.28 21.47
C GLY A 48 -0.85 12.05 21.02
N THR A 49 -0.81 11.75 19.72
CA THR A 49 0.04 10.67 19.18
C THR A 49 1.52 10.95 19.47
N ASN A 50 2.19 9.98 20.09
CA ASN A 50 3.65 10.03 20.27
C ASN A 50 4.37 9.92 18.91
N ARG A 51 5.21 10.91 18.58
CA ARG A 51 5.96 10.97 17.32
C ARG A 51 6.79 9.73 17.04
N GLU A 52 7.60 9.28 17.99
CA GLU A 52 8.49 8.13 17.81
C GLU A 52 7.69 6.86 17.54
N ARG A 53 6.57 6.69 18.24
CA ARG A 53 5.66 5.57 18.02
C ARG A 53 5.03 5.62 16.63
N ALA A 54 4.51 6.77 16.20
CA ALA A 54 3.88 6.92 14.89
C ALA A 54 4.84 6.55 13.75
N LEU A 55 6.09 7.05 13.83
CA LEU A 55 7.13 6.73 12.84
C LEU A 55 7.58 5.27 12.92
N LYS A 56 7.63 4.67 14.11
CA LYS A 56 7.94 3.25 14.29
C LYS A 56 6.84 2.36 13.68
N VAL A 57 5.57 2.67 13.93
CA VAL A 57 4.44 1.97 13.30
C VAL A 57 4.53 2.09 11.78
N ARG A 58 4.77 3.30 11.28
CA ARG A 58 4.94 3.55 9.85
C ARG A 58 6.07 2.70 9.26
N ARG A 59 7.21 2.56 9.95
CA ARG A 59 8.32 1.70 9.51
C ARG A 59 7.92 0.23 9.48
N ILE A 60 7.31 -0.28 10.55
CA ILE A 60 6.88 -1.69 10.63
C ILE A 60 5.92 -2.02 9.49
N ILE A 61 4.92 -1.17 9.24
CA ILE A 61 3.95 -1.41 8.16
C ILE A 61 4.62 -1.40 6.78
N SER A 62 5.62 -0.52 6.57
CA SER A 62 6.41 -0.48 5.33
C SER A 62 7.15 -1.79 5.10
N GLU A 63 7.83 -2.29 6.13
CA GLU A 63 8.60 -3.53 6.07
C GLU A 63 7.70 -4.76 5.90
N GLN A 64 6.60 -4.84 6.66
CA GLN A 64 5.72 -6.01 6.65
C GLN A 64 4.88 -6.12 5.38
N LEU A 65 4.41 -4.99 4.83
CA LEU A 65 3.58 -4.97 3.62
C LEU A 65 4.38 -4.75 2.34
N GLY A 66 5.70 -4.50 2.44
CA GLY A 66 6.55 -4.15 1.30
C GLY A 66 6.12 -2.86 0.61
N LEU A 67 5.44 -1.96 1.33
CA LEU A 67 4.96 -0.68 0.81
C LEU A 67 6.01 0.41 1.01
N PRO A 68 6.14 1.38 0.08
CA PRO A 68 7.03 2.51 0.28
C PRO A 68 6.67 3.28 1.55
N TYR A 69 7.67 3.56 2.38
CA TYR A 69 7.50 4.24 3.67
C TYR A 69 6.75 5.56 3.54
N GLU A 70 7.08 6.34 2.50
CA GLU A 70 6.50 7.64 2.23
C GLU A 70 5.00 7.55 1.87
N ARG A 71 4.50 6.39 1.46
CA ARG A 71 3.11 6.19 1.00
C ARG A 71 2.16 5.68 2.10
N ILE A 72 2.68 5.39 3.28
CA ILE A 72 1.85 5.04 4.43
C ILE A 72 1.24 6.33 4.97
N HIS A 73 -0.09 6.37 5.03
CA HIS A 73 -0.85 7.58 5.34
C HIS A 73 -1.64 7.40 6.64
N PRO A 74 -1.74 8.42 7.51
CA PRO A 74 -2.43 8.31 8.80
C PRO A 74 -3.92 7.94 8.66
N ASP A 75 -4.59 8.31 7.57
CA ASP A 75 -5.97 7.89 7.27
C ASP A 75 -6.18 6.37 7.23
N GLN A 76 -5.11 5.58 7.09
CA GLN A 76 -5.16 4.11 7.16
C GLN A 76 -5.29 3.60 8.61
N ARG A 77 -5.23 4.50 9.60
CA ARG A 77 -5.46 4.28 11.03
C ARG A 77 -4.57 3.23 11.70
N PHE A 78 -3.45 2.86 11.06
CA PHE A 78 -2.52 1.87 11.63
C PHE A 78 -1.99 2.26 13.00
N VAL A 79 -1.78 3.56 13.24
CA VAL A 79 -1.26 4.05 14.52
C VAL A 79 -2.30 3.86 15.63
N GLU A 80 -3.56 4.18 15.33
CA GLU A 80 -4.69 4.02 16.25
C GLU A 80 -5.08 2.57 16.47
N ASP A 81 -5.07 1.73 15.42
CA ASP A 81 -5.42 0.30 15.51
C ASP A 81 -4.39 -0.48 16.36
N LEU A 82 -3.12 -0.09 16.29
CA LEU A 82 -2.06 -0.61 17.16
C LEU A 82 -2.03 0.07 18.54
N ASP A 83 -2.96 1.00 18.82
CA ASP A 83 -3.11 1.66 20.12
C ASP A 83 -3.99 0.89 21.10
N CYS A 84 -4.80 -0.04 20.61
CA CYS A 84 -5.76 -0.78 21.45
C CYS A 84 -5.15 -1.83 22.39
N CYS A 85 -3.83 -2.02 22.40
CA CYS A 85 -3.16 -3.06 23.19
C CYS A 85 -2.29 -2.52 24.34
N ASN A 86 -2.45 -1.26 24.76
CA ASN A 86 -1.66 -0.67 25.84
C ASN A 86 -2.52 -0.32 27.06
#